data_AF-A0A956BSZ4-F1
#
_entry.id   AF-A0A956BSZ4-F1
#
_cell.length_a   1.000
_cell.length_b   1.000
_cell.length_c   1.000
_cell.angle_alpha   90.00
_cell.angle_beta   90.00
_cell.angle_gamma   90.00
#
_symmetry.space_group_name_H-M   'P 1'
#
loop_
_entity.id
_entity.type
_entity.pdbx_description
1 polymer ?
#
loop_
_entity_poly.entity_id
_entity_poly.type
_entity_poly.pdbx_seq_one_letter_code
_entity_poly.pdbx_strand_id
1 'polypeptide(L)'
;MDTLRMPAEWAPHDACWLAFPYLADEWQGHLEDAQSDVAAFARALVAAGERVELLVRTPAVEEAARALIGPLSEVRYHQVPYGD
;
A
#
# COMPACT_ATOMS: atom_id res chain seq x y z
N MET A 1 -23.24 26.08 -8.80
CA MET A 1 -21.87 25.55 -8.92
C MET A 1 -21.54 24.97 -7.56
N ASP A 2 -21.51 23.65 -7.41
CA ASP A 2 -21.24 23.05 -6.10
C ASP A 2 -19.78 23.26 -5.72
N THR A 3 -19.57 23.67 -4.47
CA THR A 3 -18.22 23.89 -3.94
C THR A 3 -17.63 22.55 -3.54
N LEU A 4 -16.60 22.11 -4.27
CA LEU A 4 -15.82 20.93 -3.88
C LEU A 4 -15.13 21.19 -2.53
N ARG A 5 -15.19 20.21 -1.64
CA ARG A 5 -14.49 20.25 -0.34
C ARG A 5 -13.64 19.00 -0.20
N MET A 6 -12.44 19.17 0.32
CA MET A 6 -11.60 18.06 0.78
C MET A 6 -12.14 17.60 2.14
N PRO A 7 -12.54 16.32 2.29
CA PRO A 7 -12.88 15.78 3.60
C PRO A 7 -11.64 15.77 4.50
N ALA A 8 -11.87 15.85 5.80
CA ALA A 8 -10.80 15.68 6.77
C ALA A 8 -10.32 14.22 6.79
N GLU A 9 -9.07 13.99 7.16
CA GLU A 9 -8.44 12.66 7.24
C GLU A 9 -9.07 11.74 8.31
N TRP A 10 -9.87 12.27 9.23
CA TRP A 10 -10.61 11.45 10.21
C TRP A 10 -12.06 11.17 9.80
N ALA A 11 -12.48 11.62 8.61
CA ALA A 11 -13.77 11.25 8.07
C ALA A 11 -13.78 9.74 7.71
N PRO A 12 -14.95 9.10 7.58
CA PRO A 12 -15.02 7.71 7.15
C PRO A 12 -14.28 7.48 5.82
N HIS A 13 -13.45 6.44 5.76
CA HIS A 13 -12.69 6.05 4.58
C HIS A 13 -13.33 4.86 3.87
N ASP A 14 -13.26 4.85 2.54
CA ASP A 14 -13.59 3.67 1.73
C ASP A 14 -12.38 2.71 1.59
N ALA A 15 -11.16 3.27 1.60
CA ALA A 15 -9.89 2.56 1.53
C ALA A 15 -8.70 3.48 1.84
N CYS A 16 -7.58 2.87 2.21
CA CYS A 16 -6.25 3.49 2.25
C CYS A 16 -5.45 3.06 1.00
N TRP A 17 -4.82 4.02 0.34
CA TRP A 17 -3.93 3.76 -0.80
C TRP A 17 -2.47 3.75 -0.33
N LEU A 18 -1.74 2.70 -0.68
CA LEU A 18 -0.33 2.54 -0.34
C LEU A 18 0.49 2.23 -1.60
N ALA A 19 1.77 2.58 -1.59
CA ALA A 19 2.73 2.19 -2.63
C ALA A 19 3.76 1.22 -2.04
N PHE A 20 3.95 0.06 -2.67
CA PHE A 20 4.90 -0.92 -2.15
C PHE A 20 6.34 -0.53 -2.53
N PRO A 21 7.29 -0.47 -1.57
CA PRO A 21 8.67 -0.09 -1.84
C PRO A 21 9.32 -1.01 -2.87
N TYR A 22 10.00 -0.43 -3.86
CA TYR A 22 10.67 -1.21 -4.91
C TYR A 22 12.02 -0.64 -5.41
N LEU A 23 12.34 0.63 -5.10
CA LEU A 23 13.58 1.28 -5.52
C LEU A 23 14.63 1.22 -4.41
N ALA A 24 15.58 0.29 -4.50
CA ALA A 24 16.58 0.10 -3.45
C ALA A 24 17.41 1.37 -3.13
N ASP A 25 17.66 2.21 -4.14
CA ASP A 25 18.43 3.44 -4.00
C ASP A 25 17.76 4.47 -3.07
N GLU A 26 16.42 4.48 -2.99
CA GLU A 26 15.66 5.37 -2.10
C GLU A 26 15.70 4.91 -0.64
N TRP A 27 15.95 3.61 -0.42
CA TRP A 27 15.97 2.99 0.90
C TRP A 27 17.39 2.71 1.41
N GLN A 28 18.43 3.22 0.74
CA GLN A 28 19.83 3.17 1.21
C GLN A 28 20.29 1.75 1.59
N GLY A 29 19.81 0.73 0.89
CA GLY A 29 20.11 -0.68 1.17
C GLY A 29 19.16 -1.39 2.15
N HIS A 30 18.14 -0.71 2.67
CA HIS A 30 17.13 -1.23 3.61
C HIS A 30 15.77 -1.52 2.94
N LEU A 31 15.78 -1.88 1.65
CA LEU A 31 14.54 -2.12 0.90
C LEU A 31 13.70 -3.24 1.51
N GLU A 32 14.33 -4.33 1.96
CA GLU A 32 13.63 -5.48 2.56
C GLU A 32 12.94 -5.10 3.88
N ASP A 33 13.58 -4.26 4.69
CA ASP A 33 13.00 -3.72 5.94
C ASP A 33 11.78 -2.86 5.61
N ALA A 34 11.91 -1.93 4.64
CA ALA A 34 10.82 -1.08 4.18
C ALA A 34 9.62 -1.86 3.64
N GLN A 35 9.89 -2.90 2.85
CA GLN A 35 8.85 -3.81 2.34
C GLN A 35 8.14 -4.55 3.48
N SER A 36 8.89 -4.99 4.48
CA SER A 36 8.35 -5.67 5.66
C SER A 36 7.46 -4.73 6.49
N ASP A 37 7.88 -3.47 6.66
CA ASP A 37 7.12 -2.46 7.38
C ASP A 37 5.83 -2.08 6.65
N VAL A 38 5.87 -1.86 5.34
CA VAL A 38 4.67 -1.57 4.54
C VAL A 38 3.71 -2.77 4.53
N ALA A 39 4.22 -3.99 4.46
CA ALA A 39 3.39 -5.18 4.58
C ALA A 39 2.75 -5.27 5.98
N ALA A 40 3.49 -4.98 7.04
CA ALA A 40 2.95 -4.94 8.41
C ALA A 40 1.87 -3.87 8.57
N PHE A 41 2.06 -2.70 7.97
CA PHE A 41 1.08 -1.64 7.99
C PHE A 41 -0.19 -1.99 7.23
N ALA A 42 -0.08 -2.58 6.03
CA ALA A 42 -1.23 -3.07 5.27
C ALA A 42 -2.05 -4.10 6.08
N ARG A 43 -1.38 -5.04 6.76
CA ARG A 43 -2.07 -6.00 7.65
C ARG A 43 -2.77 -5.30 8.81
N ALA A 44 -2.16 -4.27 9.40
CA ALA A 44 -2.76 -3.52 10.50
C ALA A 44 -4.01 -2.73 10.07
N LEU A 45 -3.98 -2.11 8.88
CA LEU A 45 -5.14 -1.41 8.31
C LEU A 45 -6.32 -2.37 8.09
N VAL A 46 -6.05 -3.52 7.47
CA VAL A 46 -7.08 -4.57 7.27
C VAL A 46 -7.64 -5.05 8.61
N ALA A 47 -6.78 -5.29 9.62
CA ALA A 47 -7.22 -5.68 10.95
C ALA A 47 -8.07 -4.60 11.65
N ALA A 48 -7.87 -3.33 11.32
CA ALA A 48 -8.69 -2.21 11.78
C ALA A 48 -9.99 -2.02 10.97
N GLY A 49 -10.20 -2.82 9.91
CA GLY A 49 -11.40 -2.78 9.07
C GLY A 49 -11.30 -1.88 7.83
N GLU A 50 -10.10 -1.39 7.50
CA GLU A 50 -9.87 -0.54 6.34
C GLU A 50 -9.36 -1.34 5.14
N ARG A 51 -10.00 -1.16 3.97
CA ARG A 51 -9.55 -1.78 2.71
C ARG A 51 -8.23 -1.15 2.27
N VAL A 52 -7.32 -1.94 1.71
CA VAL A 52 -6.04 -1.45 1.17
C VAL A 52 -6.04 -1.56 -0.35
N GLU A 53 -5.70 -0.47 -1.02
CA GLU A 53 -5.39 -0.43 -2.45
C GLU A 53 -3.86 -0.25 -2.57
N LEU A 54 -3.15 -1.34 -2.86
CA LEU A 54 -1.68 -1.38 -2.89
C LEU A 54 -1.15 -1.28 -4.32
N LEU A 55 -0.39 -0.23 -4.60
CA LEU A 55 0.35 -0.08 -5.85
C LEU A 55 1.59 -0.96 -5.82
N VAL A 56 1.81 -1.70 -6.91
CA VAL A 56 2.96 -2.58 -7.12
C VAL A 56 3.47 -2.36 -8.53
N ARG A 57 4.78 -2.18 -8.71
CA ARG A 57 5.28 -1.71 -10.02
C ARG A 57 5.37 -2.81 -11.07
N THR A 58 5.69 -4.03 -10.64
CA THR A 58 5.91 -5.17 -11.53
C THR A 58 5.32 -6.43 -10.92
N PRO A 59 5.11 -7.49 -11.72
CA PRO A 59 4.67 -8.78 -11.18
C PRO A 59 5.58 -9.35 -10.08
N ALA A 60 6.89 -9.13 -10.17
CA ALA A 60 7.84 -9.58 -9.14
C ALA A 60 7.68 -8.80 -7.83
N VAL A 61 7.42 -7.48 -7.90
CA VAL A 61 7.13 -6.65 -6.72
C VAL A 61 5.79 -7.07 -6.10
N GLU A 62 4.79 -7.40 -6.92
CA GLU A 62 3.52 -7.94 -6.43
C GLU A 62 3.68 -9.29 -5.73
N GLU A 63 4.48 -10.20 -6.28
CA GLU A 63 4.77 -11.50 -5.67
C GLU A 63 5.43 -11.32 -4.28
N ALA A 64 6.42 -10.42 -4.18
CA ALA A 64 7.07 -10.09 -2.91
C ALA A 64 6.07 -9.50 -1.89
N ALA A 65 5.23 -8.55 -2.33
CA ALA A 65 4.20 -7.96 -1.48
C ALA A 65 3.20 -9.03 -0.98
N ARG A 66 2.73 -9.91 -1.87
CA ARG A 66 1.82 -11.01 -1.52
C ARG A 66 2.44 -11.98 -0.52
N ALA A 67 3.72 -12.31 -0.70
CA ALA A 67 4.46 -13.19 0.21
C ALA A 67 4.56 -12.60 1.62
N LEU A 68 4.81 -11.28 1.74
CA LEU A 68 4.93 -10.60 3.03
C LEU A 68 3.58 -10.30 3.69
N ILE A 69 2.56 -9.93 2.91
CA ILE A 69 1.23 -9.55 3.42
C ILE A 69 0.41 -10.80 3.80
N GLY A 70 0.53 -11.88 3.02
CA GLY A 70 -0.28 -13.08 3.17
C GLY A 70 -1.67 -12.96 2.51
N PRO A 71 -2.53 -13.97 2.70
CA PRO A 71 -3.79 -14.11 1.97
C PRO A 71 -4.92 -13.22 2.56
N LEU A 72 -4.81 -11.91 2.37
CA LEU A 72 -5.85 -10.93 2.76
C LEU A 72 -6.66 -10.49 1.54
N SER A 73 -7.97 -10.73 1.56
CA SER A 73 -8.88 -10.40 0.44
C SER A 73 -9.18 -8.90 0.32
N GLU A 74 -8.93 -8.17 1.40
CA GLU A 74 -9.12 -6.74 1.59
C GLU A 74 -7.94 -5.93 1.04
N VAL A 75 -6.84 -6.60 0.64
CA VAL A 75 -5.73 -5.96 -0.09
C VAL A 75 -5.91 -6.22 -1.58
N ARG A 76 -6.10 -5.14 -2.34
CA ARG A 76 -6.17 -5.16 -3.80
C ARG A 76 -4.87 -4.63 -4.37
N TYR A 77 -4.31 -5.37 -5.32
CA TYR A 77 -3.01 -5.07 -5.92
C TYR A 77 -3.21 -4.41 -7.27
N HIS A 78 -2.54 -3.28 -7.50
CA HIS A 78 -2.63 -2.51 -8.73
C HIS A 78 -1.26 -2.41 -9.39
N GLN A 79 -1.11 -3.08 -10.54
CA GLN A 79 0.11 -3.01 -11.33
C GLN A 79 0.15 -1.71 -12.14
N VAL A 80 0.82 -0.69 -11.61
CA VAL A 80 0.93 0.64 -12.22
C VAL A 80 2.34 1.22 -12.03
N PRO A 81 2.81 2.09 -12.93
CA PRO A 81 4.04 2.84 -12.69
C PRO A 81 3.83 3.94 -11.63
N TYR A 82 4.73 4.03 -10.66
CA TYR A 82 4.85 5.10 -9.67
C TYR A 82 6.33 5.33 -9.33
N GLY A 83 6.68 6.52 -8.83
CA GLY A 83 7.96 6.80 -8.16
C GLY A 83 7.81 6.69 -6.64
N ASP A 84 8.60 7.44 -5.87
CA ASP A 84 8.33 7.74 -4.45
C ASP A 84 7.65 9.10 -4.31
#